data_AF-A0A947HSH6-F1
#
_entry.id   AF-A0A947HSH6-F1
#
_cell.length_a   1.000
_cell.length_b   1.000
_cell.length_c   1.000
_cell.angle_alpha   90.00
_cell.angle_beta   90.00
_cell.angle_gamma   90.00
#
_symmetry.space_group_name_H-M   'P 1'
#
loop_
_entity.id
_entity.type
_entity.pdbx_description
1 polymer ?
#
loop_
_entity_poly.entity_id
_entity_poly.type
_entity_poly.pdbx_seq_one_letter_code
_entity_poly.pdbx_strand_id
1 'polypeptide(L)'
;MKRWDNLPGAEFTLPGVADLERGLLTTNALLVLVAAPRLRAAGLDVPFSPTSPDPEGALYQLLSIEDETTAHPRYLSLLRRLDSFARAAESRV
;
A
#
# COMPACT_ATOMS: atom_id res chain seq x y z
N MET A 1 -12.43 -10.83 15.17
CA MET A 1 -11.44 -10.92 14.08
C MET A 1 -11.76 -9.83 13.06
N LYS A 2 -10.88 -8.84 12.83
CA LYS A 2 -11.15 -7.75 11.87
C LYS A 2 -11.16 -8.33 10.45
N ARG A 3 -12.24 -8.07 9.70
CA ARG A 3 -12.37 -8.45 8.29
C ARG A 3 -11.91 -7.29 7.41
N TRP A 4 -10.69 -7.39 6.89
CA TRP A 4 -10.03 -6.38 6.05
C TRP A 4 -10.49 -6.41 4.60
N ASP A 5 -10.88 -7.60 4.12
CA ASP A 5 -11.34 -7.93 2.77
C ASP A 5 -12.53 -7.09 2.27
N ASN A 6 -13.37 -6.60 3.19
CA ASN A 6 -14.55 -5.79 2.85
C ASN A 6 -14.28 -4.27 2.87
N LEU A 7 -13.04 -3.83 3.08
CA LEU A 7 -12.71 -2.40 3.12
C LEU A 7 -12.35 -1.88 1.72
N PRO A 8 -12.71 -0.62 1.38
CA PRO A 8 -12.31 -0.03 0.11
C PRO A 8 -10.77 0.00 0.01
N GLY A 9 -10.20 -0.53 -1.07
CA GLY A 9 -8.75 -0.61 -1.26
C GLY A 9 -8.11 -1.92 -0.77
N ALA A 10 -8.89 -2.84 -0.17
CA ALA A 10 -8.41 -4.16 0.24
C ALA A 10 -7.83 -4.97 -0.93
N GLU A 11 -8.36 -4.74 -2.13
CA GLU A 11 -7.93 -5.39 -3.38
C GLU A 11 -6.48 -5.06 -3.78
N PHE A 12 -5.86 -4.02 -3.20
CA PHE A 12 -4.44 -3.70 -3.37
C PHE A 12 -3.66 -3.92 -2.07
N THR A 13 -4.24 -3.55 -0.94
CA THR A 13 -3.56 -3.62 0.36
C THR A 13 -3.24 -5.06 0.75
N LEU A 14 -4.18 -5.99 0.64
CA LEU A 14 -3.95 -7.37 1.08
C LEU A 14 -2.94 -8.11 0.19
N PRO A 15 -3.00 -8.02 -1.15
CA PRO A 15 -1.92 -8.53 -1.99
C PRO A 15 -0.56 -7.89 -1.67
N GLY A 16 -0.53 -6.58 -1.40
CA GLY A 16 0.72 -5.89 -1.03
C GLY A 16 1.34 -6.40 0.26
N VAL A 17 0.53 -6.71 1.28
CA VAL A 17 1.03 -7.36 2.51
C VAL A 17 1.61 -8.75 2.20
N ALA A 18 0.89 -9.57 1.42
CA ALA A 18 1.37 -10.90 1.03
C ALA A 18 2.66 -10.84 0.20
N ASP A 19 2.82 -9.82 -0.65
CA ASP A 19 4.06 -9.58 -1.40
C ASP A 19 5.22 -9.23 -0.44
N LEU A 20 4.98 -8.38 0.57
CA LEU A 20 5.96 -8.03 1.59
C LEU A 20 6.40 -9.23 2.43
N GLU A 21 5.48 -10.11 2.80
CA GLU A 21 5.78 -11.36 3.52
C GLU A 21 6.72 -12.28 2.72
N ARG A 22 6.66 -12.18 1.39
CA ARG A 22 7.52 -12.92 0.46
C ARG A 22 8.81 -12.17 0.10
N GLY A 23 9.03 -10.98 0.67
CA GLY A 23 10.17 -10.12 0.38
C GLY A 23 10.12 -9.46 -1.00
N LEU A 24 8.93 -9.33 -1.60
CA LEU A 24 8.74 -8.73 -2.92
C LEU A 24 8.35 -7.25 -2.79
N LEU A 25 8.99 -6.39 -3.59
CA LEU A 25 8.68 -4.96 -3.67
C LEU A 25 7.89 -4.65 -4.96
N THR A 26 6.66 -5.14 -5.00
CA THR A 26 5.69 -4.84 -6.08
C THR A 26 5.06 -3.46 -5.90
N THR A 27 4.30 -2.98 -6.88
CA THR A 27 3.47 -1.78 -6.77
C THR A 27 2.58 -1.81 -5.53
N ASN A 28 1.93 -2.94 -5.26
CA ASN A 28 1.05 -3.10 -4.10
C ASN A 28 1.85 -3.12 -2.79
N ALA A 29 3.00 -3.79 -2.76
CA ALA A 29 3.88 -3.81 -1.60
C ALA A 29 4.40 -2.42 -1.23
N LEU A 30 4.87 -1.66 -2.24
CA LEU A 30 5.35 -0.28 -2.06
C LEU A 30 4.20 0.64 -1.60
N LEU A 31 3.01 0.49 -2.18
CA LEU A 31 1.81 1.20 -1.74
C LEU A 31 1.49 0.92 -0.26
N VAL A 32 1.55 -0.34 0.17
CA VAL A 32 1.36 -0.71 1.59
C VAL A 32 2.44 -0.09 2.48
N LEU A 33 3.70 -0.09 2.04
CA LEU A 33 4.81 0.53 2.78
C LEU A 33 4.61 2.04 2.98
N VAL A 34 4.06 2.75 1.99
CA VAL A 34 3.74 4.19 2.11
C VAL A 34 2.80 4.47 3.28
N ALA A 35 1.78 3.63 3.52
CA ALA A 35 0.85 3.80 4.66
C ALA A 35 1.18 2.91 5.87
N ALA A 36 2.32 2.22 5.89
CA ALA A 36 2.63 1.22 6.90
C ALA A 36 2.49 1.73 8.36
N PRO A 37 2.91 2.96 8.73
CA PRO A 37 2.69 3.47 10.08
C PRO A 37 1.21 3.50 10.48
N ARG A 38 0.33 3.98 9.59
CA ARG A 38 -1.13 4.08 9.83
C ARG A 38 -1.80 2.71 9.86
N LEU A 39 -1.43 1.84 8.93
CA LEU A 39 -1.96 0.48 8.85
C LEU A 39 -1.60 -0.34 10.11
N ARG A 40 -0.37 -0.22 10.60
CA ARG A 40 0.06 -0.83 11.87
C ARG A 40 -0.71 -0.27 13.06
N ALA A 41 -0.89 1.06 13.12
CA ALA A 41 -1.70 1.69 14.16
C ALA A 41 -3.16 1.20 14.15
N ALA A 42 -3.72 0.87 12.98
CA ALA A 42 -5.04 0.28 12.85
C ALA A 42 -5.10 -1.22 13.24
N GLY A 43 -3.95 -1.86 13.47
CA GLY A 43 -3.81 -3.27 13.86
C GLY A 43 -3.64 -4.22 12.67
N LEU A 44 -3.30 -3.74 11.48
CA LEU A 44 -2.87 -4.58 10.37
C LEU A 44 -1.37 -4.89 10.53
N ASP A 45 -1.01 -6.16 10.50
CA ASP A 45 0.39 -6.56 10.54
C ASP A 45 1.05 -6.30 9.18
N VAL A 46 1.83 -5.23 9.10
CA VAL A 46 2.58 -4.86 7.89
C VAL A 46 4.06 -5.13 8.15
N PRO A 47 4.68 -6.06 7.39
CA PRO A 47 6.10 -6.36 7.56
C PRO A 47 6.98 -5.10 7.43
N PHE A 48 8.05 -5.05 8.22
CA PHE A 48 9.06 -4.02 8.05
C PHE A 48 9.95 -4.37 6.85
N SER A 49 10.25 -3.38 6.01
CA SER A 49 11.14 -3.56 4.85
C SER A 49 12.28 -2.54 4.92
N PRO A 50 13.51 -2.94 5.30
CA PRO A 50 14.67 -2.03 5.33
C PRO A 50 15.15 -1.65 3.93
N THR A 51 14.72 -2.37 2.90
CA THR A 51 15.17 -2.25 1.51
C THR A 51 14.59 -1.08 0.73
N SER A 52 13.61 -0.35 1.28
CA SER A 52 13.01 0.80 0.62
C SER A 52 12.90 1.99 1.59
N PRO A 53 13.96 2.81 1.75
CA PRO A 53 13.92 3.97 2.64
C PRO A 53 12.95 5.06 2.16
N ASP A 54 12.64 5.08 0.86
CA ASP A 54 11.62 5.94 0.24
C ASP A 54 10.64 5.09 -0.59
N PRO A 55 9.63 4.46 0.03
CA PRO A 55 8.65 3.64 -0.68
C PRO A 55 7.77 4.46 -1.64
N GLU A 56 7.59 5.75 -1.38
CA GLU A 56 6.79 6.65 -2.23
C GLU A 56 7.50 6.93 -3.56
N GLY A 57 8.78 7.33 -3.48
CA GLY A 57 9.62 7.51 -4.66
C GLY A 57 9.80 6.23 -5.47
N ALA A 58 10.02 5.09 -4.79
CA ALA A 58 10.13 3.79 -5.45
C ALA A 58 8.83 3.39 -6.18
N LEU A 59 7.66 3.64 -5.57
CA LEU A 59 6.36 3.41 -6.20
C LEU A 59 6.21 4.26 -7.46
N TYR A 60 6.50 5.55 -7.37
CA TYR A 60 6.39 6.46 -8.51
C TYR A 60 7.33 6.05 -9.65
N GLN A 61 8.57 5.67 -9.32
CA GLN A 61 9.55 5.20 -10.30
C GLN A 61 9.08 3.93 -11.02
N LEU A 62 8.56 2.94 -10.29
CA LEU A 62 8.05 1.71 -10.87
C LEU A 62 6.90 1.99 -11.86
N LEU A 63 5.95 2.85 -11.47
CA LEU A 63 4.86 3.26 -12.36
C LEU A 63 5.35 4.02 -13.60
N SER A 64 6.41 4.83 -13.44
CA SER A 64 7.01 5.60 -14.53
C SER A 64 7.77 4.73 -15.53
N ILE A 65 8.40 3.64 -15.05
CA ILE A 65 9.04 2.63 -15.91
C ILE A 65 8.00 1.86 -16.71
N GLU A 66 6.83 1.56 -16.13
CA GLU A 66 5.74 0.90 -16.85
C GLU A 66 5.13 1.80 -17.94
N ASP A 67 4.80 3.04 -17.58
CA ASP A 67 4.27 4.06 -18.49
C ASP A 67 4.33 5.44 -17.84
N GLU A 68 5.29 6.25 -18.26
CA GLU A 68 5.50 7.62 -17.78
C GLU A 68 4.25 8.52 -17.95
N THR A 69 3.48 8.32 -19.02
CA THR A 69 2.31 9.15 -19.34
C THR A 69 1.18 8.91 -18.34
N THR A 70 1.04 7.68 -17.88
CA THR A 70 -0.02 7.28 -16.93
C THR A 70 0.48 7.15 -15.49
N ALA A 71 1.78 7.32 -15.23
CA ALA A 71 2.38 7.15 -13.91
C ALA A 71 1.74 8.04 -12.85
N HIS A 72 1.67 9.35 -13.10
CA HIS A 72 1.10 10.30 -12.15
C HIS A 72 -0.39 10.05 -11.83
N PRO A 73 -1.30 9.89 -12.82
CA PRO A 73 -2.71 9.59 -12.51
C PRO A 73 -2.89 8.22 -11.84
N ARG A 74 -2.11 7.20 -12.20
CA ARG A 74 -2.14 5.89 -11.52
C ARG A 74 -1.68 5.99 -10.07
N TYR A 75 -0.57 6.69 -9.84
CA TYR A 75 -0.03 6.98 -8.52
C TYR A 75 -1.09 7.64 -7.61
N LEU A 76 -1.68 8.75 -8.07
CA LEU A 76 -2.72 9.45 -7.32
C LEU A 76 -3.96 8.58 -7.05
N SER A 77 -4.35 7.74 -8.00
CA SER A 77 -5.47 6.81 -7.84
C SER A 77 -5.20 5.78 -6.72
N LEU A 78 -4.00 5.19 -6.72
CA LEU A 78 -3.58 4.22 -5.71
C LEU A 78 -3.53 4.85 -4.31
N LEU A 79 -2.96 6.05 -4.18
CA LEU A 79 -2.93 6.76 -2.90
C LEU A 79 -4.34 7.05 -2.35
N ARG A 80 -5.29 7.48 -3.20
CA ARG A 80 -6.67 7.74 -2.74
C ARG A 80 -7.37 6.46 -2.25
N ARG A 81 -7.13 5.33 -2.93
CA ARG A 81 -7.67 4.03 -2.48
C ARG A 81 -7.04 3.60 -1.17
N LEU A 82 -5.73 3.77 -1.02
CA LEU A 82 -5.01 3.48 0.21
C LEU A 82 -5.49 4.35 1.39
N ASP A 83 -5.69 5.66 1.19
CA ASP A 83 -6.22 6.55 2.23
C ASP A 83 -7.65 6.13 2.63
N SER A 84 -8.47 5.71 1.66
CA SER A 84 -9.81 5.19 1.93
C SER A 84 -9.75 3.91 2.77
N PHE A 85 -8.83 2.99 2.45
CA PHE A 85 -8.60 1.78 3.23
C PHE A 85 -8.17 2.12 4.67
N ALA A 86 -7.15 2.96 4.81
CA ALA A 86 -6.57 3.33 6.10
C ALA A 86 -7.63 3.98 7.01
N ARG A 87 -8.41 4.93 6.49
CA ARG A 87 -9.52 5.55 7.24
C ARG A 87 -10.57 4.54 7.68
N ALA A 88 -10.95 3.62 6.80
CA ALA A 88 -11.94 2.58 7.11
C ALA A 88 -11.40 1.53 8.10
N ALA A 89 -10.09 1.31 8.12
CA ALA A 89 -9.41 0.47 9.10
C ALA A 89 -9.32 1.15 10.47
N GLU A 90 -8.96 2.44 10.51
CA GLU A 90 -8.87 3.28 11.71
C GLU A 90 -10.22 3.43 12.40
N SER A 91 -11.33 3.56 11.67
CA SER A 91 -12.68 3.66 12.24
C SER A 91 -13.21 2.37 12.88
N ARG A 92 -12.47 1.27 12.75
CA ARG A 92 -12.77 -0.03 13.37
C ARG A 92 -11.87 -0.36 14.56
N VAL A 93 -11.03 0.57 15.00
CA VAL A 93 -10.16 0.44 16.18
C VAL A 93 -10.94 0.74 17.45
#